data_AF-A0A814H5D4-F1
#
_entry.id   AF-A0A814H5D4-F1
#
_cell.length_a   1.000
_cell.length_b   1.000
_cell.length_c   1.000
_cell.angle_alpha   90.00
_cell.angle_beta   90.00
_cell.angle_gamma   90.00
#
_symmetry.space_group_name_H-M   'P 1'
#
loop_
_entity.id
_entity.type
_entity.pdbx_description
1 polymer ?
#
loop_
_entity_poly.entity_id
_entity_poly.type
_entity_poly.pdbx_seq_one_letter_code
_entity_poly.pdbx_strand_id
1 'polypeptide(L)'
;MTKLENDYAEYNFNSLFLRNTLIIDRLIVKNNLQVLRKPVDRKAWTDWAPTTINAFYFPLYNDITFPAGFLQPPFFHKDAPKYLNYGDILSIISITTSRTSSTVKSK
;
A
#
# COMPACT_ATOMS: atom_id res chain seq x y z
N MET A 1 -18.74 -14.04 8.80
CA MET A 1 -17.32 -14.05 8.45
C MET A 1 -17.00 -12.75 7.76
N THR A 2 -16.07 -11.97 8.30
CA THR A 2 -15.66 -10.66 7.74
C THR A 2 -14.81 -10.85 6.49
N LYS A 3 -14.66 -9.82 5.65
CA LYS A 3 -13.78 -9.88 4.46
C LYS A 3 -12.35 -10.31 4.84
N LEU A 4 -11.83 -9.75 5.94
CA LEU A 4 -10.50 -10.06 6.46
C LEU A 4 -10.35 -11.54 6.85
N GLU A 5 -11.33 -12.11 7.54
CA GLU A 5 -11.31 -13.53 7.92
C GLU A 5 -11.31 -14.44 6.69
N ASN A 6 -12.04 -14.09 5.64
CA ASN A 6 -12.05 -14.84 4.39
C ASN A 6 -10.71 -14.75 3.65
N ASP A 7 -10.09 -13.58 3.62
CA ASP A 7 -8.81 -13.35 2.95
C ASP A 7 -7.67 -14.17 3.60
N TYR A 8 -7.76 -14.42 4.92
CA TYR A 8 -6.78 -15.21 5.67
C TYR A 8 -7.19 -16.67 5.93
N ALA A 9 -8.35 -17.13 5.45
CA ALA A 9 -8.90 -18.45 5.76
C ALA A 9 -8.00 -19.62 5.31
N GLU A 10 -7.22 -19.43 4.24
CA GLU A 10 -6.32 -20.48 3.70
C GLU A 10 -4.95 -20.53 4.39
N TYR A 11 -4.60 -19.57 5.25
CA TYR A 11 -3.29 -19.51 5.90
C TYR A 11 -3.24 -20.46 7.10
N ASN A 12 -2.40 -21.48 7.00
CA ASN A 12 -2.17 -22.46 8.07
C ASN A 12 -0.68 -22.51 8.44
N PHE A 13 -0.37 -22.05 9.66
CA PHE A 13 1.00 -21.91 10.16
C PHE A 13 1.36 -23.05 11.13
N ASN A 14 2.57 -23.58 10.99
CA ASN A 14 3.19 -24.55 11.90
C ASN A 14 4.44 -23.94 12.56
N SER A 15 5.10 -24.63 13.49
CA SER A 15 6.36 -24.21 14.12
C SER A 15 7.54 -24.13 13.14
N LEU A 16 7.50 -24.88 12.03
CA LEU A 16 8.57 -24.89 11.04
C LEU A 16 8.50 -23.68 10.09
N PHE A 17 9.44 -22.75 10.27
CA PHE A 17 9.55 -21.52 9.47
C PHE A 17 9.55 -21.77 7.95
N LEU A 18 10.43 -22.65 7.45
CA LEU A 18 10.56 -22.92 6.01
C LEU A 18 9.25 -23.38 5.38
N ARG A 19 8.48 -24.24 6.08
CA ARG A 19 7.19 -24.71 5.58
C ARG A 19 6.17 -23.58 5.48
N ASN A 20 6.15 -22.68 6.46
CA ASN A 20 5.27 -21.52 6.43
C ASN A 20 5.62 -20.61 5.25
N THR A 21 6.90 -20.36 4.99
CA THR A 21 7.34 -19.56 3.84
C THR A 21 6.87 -20.16 2.52
N LEU A 22 7.07 -21.47 2.31
CA LEU A 22 6.62 -22.15 1.08
C LEU A 22 5.11 -22.12 0.89
N ILE A 23 4.33 -22.21 1.99
CA ILE A 23 2.87 -22.09 1.94
C ILE A 23 2.47 -20.67 1.53
N ILE A 24 3.08 -19.64 2.13
CA ILE A 24 2.83 -18.23 1.79
C ILE A 24 3.14 -17.98 0.32
N ASP A 25 4.31 -18.39 -0.18
CA ASP A 25 4.72 -18.19 -1.57
C ASP A 25 3.73 -18.83 -2.54
N ARG A 26 3.28 -20.06 -2.25
CA ARG A 26 2.25 -20.75 -3.04
C ARG A 26 0.93 -19.98 -3.06
N LEU A 27 0.49 -19.44 -1.92
CA LEU A 27 -0.76 -18.68 -1.82
C LEU A 27 -0.68 -17.36 -2.58
N ILE A 28 0.46 -16.65 -2.50
CA ILE A 28 0.70 -15.42 -3.26
C ILE A 28 0.57 -15.68 -4.77
N VAL A 29 1.24 -16.72 -5.28
CA VAL A 29 1.16 -17.09 -6.70
C VAL A 29 -0.27 -17.45 -7.09
N LYS A 30 -0.96 -18.26 -6.29
CA LYS A 30 -2.36 -18.64 -6.53
C LYS A 30 -3.26 -17.40 -6.62
N ASN A 31 -3.14 -16.46 -5.68
CA ASN A 31 -3.94 -15.24 -5.66
C ASN A 31 -3.66 -14.35 -6.87
N ASN A 32 -2.39 -14.16 -7.23
CA ASN A 32 -2.00 -13.38 -8.40
C ASN A 32 -2.61 -13.95 -9.70
N LEU A 33 -2.62 -15.28 -9.84
CA LEU A 33 -3.23 -15.94 -11.00
C LEU A 33 -4.76 -15.80 -11.04
N GLN A 34 -5.42 -15.75 -9.88
CA GLN A 34 -6.88 -15.58 -9.80
C GLN A 34 -7.36 -14.19 -10.24
N VAL A 35 -6.49 -13.17 -10.20
CA VAL A 35 -6.84 -11.80 -10.59
C VAL A 35 -6.77 -11.58 -12.10
N LEU A 36 -6.03 -12.40 -12.86
CA LEU A 36 -5.77 -12.21 -14.29
C LEU A 36 -7.01 -12.06 -15.19
N ARG A 37 -8.15 -12.63 -14.80
CA ARG A 37 -9.41 -12.56 -15.57
C ARG A 37 -10.51 -11.79 -14.87
N LYS A 38 -10.19 -11.12 -13.75
CA LYS A 38 -11.15 -10.32 -12.98
C LYS A 38 -10.98 -8.84 -13.35
N PRO A 39 -12.05 -8.04 -13.30
CA PRO A 39 -11.92 -6.60 -13.44
C PRO A 39 -11.04 -6.05 -12.31
N VAL A 40 -10.29 -5.00 -12.62
CA VAL A 40 -9.40 -4.37 -11.64
C VAL A 40 -10.22 -3.66 -10.58
N ASP A 41 -10.03 -4.05 -9.31
CA ASP A 41 -10.69 -3.41 -8.17
C ASP A 41 -9.95 -2.12 -7.78
N ARG A 42 -10.57 -0.97 -8.05
CA ARG A 42 -10.02 0.35 -7.71
C ARG A 42 -10.09 0.67 -6.22
N LYS A 43 -10.86 -0.09 -5.43
CA LYS A 43 -10.95 0.07 -3.97
C LYS A 43 -9.92 -0.79 -3.24
N ALA A 44 -9.29 -1.73 -3.93
CA ALA A 44 -8.22 -2.53 -3.37
C ALA A 44 -7.03 -1.62 -3.11
N TRP A 45 -6.59 -1.59 -1.86
CA TRP A 45 -5.29 -1.00 -1.55
C TRP A 45 -4.23 -1.91 -2.14
N THR A 46 -3.21 -1.32 -2.73
CA THR A 46 -2.02 -2.06 -3.17
C THR A 46 -1.41 -2.76 -1.95
N ASP A 47 -0.68 -3.86 -2.15
CA ASP A 47 -0.23 -4.86 -1.14
C ASP A 47 0.69 -4.34 0.00
N TRP A 48 0.59 -3.07 0.37
CA TRP A 48 1.35 -2.43 1.43
C TRP A 48 0.58 -2.47 2.73
N ALA A 49 1.27 -2.85 3.81
CA ALA A 49 0.70 -2.83 5.14
C ALA A 49 0.35 -1.40 5.56
N PRO A 50 -0.75 -1.20 6.32
CA PRO A 50 -1.15 0.12 6.81
C PRO A 50 -0.10 0.74 7.75
N THR A 51 0.79 -0.08 8.32
CA THR A 51 1.90 0.32 9.18
C THR A 51 3.12 0.86 8.41
N THR A 52 3.10 0.85 7.08
CA THR A 52 4.22 1.30 6.26
C THR A 52 4.44 2.81 6.42
N ILE A 53 5.70 3.23 6.63
CA ILE A 53 6.07 4.64 6.76
C ILE A 53 6.56 5.14 5.39
N ASN A 54 5.62 5.35 4.46
CA ASN A 54 5.92 5.86 3.12
C ASN A 54 4.68 6.48 2.46
N ALA A 55 4.82 7.15 1.32
CA ALA A 55 3.73 7.58 0.46
C ALA A 55 3.92 7.03 -0.96
N PHE A 56 2.83 6.63 -1.60
CA PHE A 56 2.88 5.98 -2.92
C PHE A 56 1.96 6.67 -3.92
N TYR A 57 2.38 6.67 -5.18
CA TYR A 57 1.52 7.01 -6.32
C TYR A 57 1.40 5.87 -7.29
N PHE A 58 0.17 5.56 -7.65
CA PHE A 58 -0.16 4.50 -8.60
C PHE A 58 -0.61 5.10 -9.92
N PRO A 59 0.23 5.14 -10.97
CA PRO A 59 -0.11 5.77 -12.25
C PRO A 59 -1.30 5.10 -12.95
N LEU A 60 -1.48 3.79 -12.75
CA LEU A 60 -2.58 3.03 -13.35
C LEU A 60 -3.94 3.41 -12.77
N TYR A 61 -3.97 3.88 -11.52
CA TYR A 61 -5.21 4.27 -10.83
C TYR A 61 -5.32 5.79 -10.65
N ASN A 62 -4.25 6.53 -10.96
CA ASN A 62 -4.09 7.94 -10.63
C ASN A 62 -4.44 8.22 -9.16
N ASP A 63 -3.93 7.37 -8.27
CA ASP A 63 -4.22 7.42 -6.84
C ASP A 63 -2.96 7.71 -6.03
N ILE A 64 -3.11 8.51 -4.98
CA ILE A 64 -2.06 8.82 -3.99
C ILE A 64 -2.50 8.22 -2.67
N THR A 65 -1.76 7.24 -2.18
CA THR A 65 -2.10 6.53 -0.94
C THR A 65 -1.13 6.92 0.17
N PHE A 66 -1.69 7.33 1.30
CA PHE A 66 -0.98 7.58 2.56
C PHE A 66 -1.37 6.51 3.59
N PRO A 67 -0.51 5.51 3.84
CA PRO A 67 -0.69 4.55 4.92
C PRO A 67 -0.70 5.24 6.29
N ALA A 68 -1.36 4.62 7.27
CA ALA A 68 -1.47 5.15 8.62
C ALA A 68 -0.11 5.35 9.30
N GLY A 69 0.88 4.50 9.02
CA GLY A 69 2.25 4.64 9.54
C GLY A 69 2.96 5.92 9.11
N PHE A 70 2.51 6.57 8.02
CA PHE A 70 3.06 7.85 7.60
C PHE A 70 2.45 9.04 8.38
N LEU A 71 1.25 8.88 8.94
CA LEU A 71 0.51 9.94 9.64
C LEU A 71 0.96 10.13 11.11
N GLN A 72 2.24 9.93 11.36
CA GLN A 72 2.86 10.05 12.69
C GLN A 72 3.87 11.20 12.71
N PRO A 73 4.24 11.71 13.90
CA PRO A 73 5.34 12.67 14.03
C PRO A 73 6.63 12.10 13.42
N PRO A 74 7.42 12.91 12.70
CA PRO A 74 7.33 14.37 12.54
C PRO A 74 6.35 14.86 11.47
N PHE A 75 5.82 13.99 10.61
CA PHE A 75 5.10 14.37 9.38
C PHE A 75 3.66 14.85 9.61
N PHE A 76 3.01 14.32 10.64
CA PHE A 76 1.66 14.74 11.01
C PHE A 76 1.45 14.60 12.51
N HIS A 77 1.03 15.69 13.15
CA HIS A 77 0.59 15.67 14.54
C HIS A 77 -0.62 16.59 14.72
N LYS A 78 -1.68 16.08 15.34
CA LYS A 78 -2.94 16.83 15.50
C LYS A 78 -2.75 18.15 16.26
N ASP A 79 -1.86 18.16 17.25
CA ASP A 79 -1.61 19.33 18.09
C ASP A 79 -0.46 20.21 17.58
N ALA A 80 0.20 19.84 16.47
CA ALA A 80 1.21 20.68 15.87
C ALA A 80 0.58 21.89 15.15
N PRO A 81 1.28 23.04 15.09
CA PRO A 81 0.87 24.16 14.27
C PRO A 81 0.56 23.74 12.84
N LYS A 82 -0.59 24.17 12.32
CA LYS A 82 -1.10 23.77 11.00
C LYS A 82 -0.07 23.94 9.87
N TYR A 83 0.77 24.98 9.93
CA TYR A 83 1.77 25.25 8.90
C TYR A 83 2.83 24.15 8.78
N LEU A 84 3.19 23.46 9.87
CA LEU A 84 4.15 22.34 9.83
C LEU A 84 3.53 21.14 9.10
N ASN A 85 2.33 20.73 9.52
CA ASN A 85 1.61 19.62 8.89
C ASN A 85 1.36 19.87 7.39
N TYR A 86 0.99 21.11 7.01
CA TYR A 86 0.80 21.45 5.61
C TYR A 86 2.11 21.46 4.83
N GLY A 87 3.19 22.00 5.40
CA GLY A 87 4.50 22.02 4.74
C GLY A 87 5.00 20.62 4.38
N ASP A 88 4.95 19.71 5.35
CA ASP A 88 5.44 18.34 5.17
C ASP A 88 4.56 17.56 4.18
N ILE A 89 3.24 17.56 4.37
CA ILE A 89 2.31 16.85 3.48
C ILE A 89 2.37 17.40 2.05
N LEU A 90 2.39 18.73 1.87
CA LEU A 90 2.43 19.33 0.53
C LEU A 90 3.75 19.03 -0.20
N SER A 91 4.87 19.05 0.51
CA SER A 91 6.17 18.67 -0.06
C SER A 91 6.14 17.24 -0.58
N ILE A 92 5.58 16.30 0.19
CA ILE A 92 5.49 14.90 -0.19
C ILE A 92 4.51 14.69 -1.35
N ILE A 93 3.37 15.38 -1.37
CA ILE A 93 2.46 15.37 -2.52
C ILE A 93 3.16 15.90 -3.77
N SER A 94 3.94 16.99 -3.66
CA SER A 94 4.67 17.57 -4.78
C SER A 94 5.74 16.61 -5.33
N ILE A 95 6.51 15.95 -4.46
CA ILE A 95 7.49 14.93 -4.86
C ILE A 95 6.80 13.74 -5.54
N THR A 96 5.67 13.32 -5.00
CA THR A 96 4.91 12.18 -5.50
C THR A 96 4.29 12.47 -6.88
N THR A 97 3.72 13.66 -7.07
CA THR A 97 3.16 14.11 -8.35
C THR A 97 4.23 14.48 -9.39
N SER A 98 5.39 15.00 -9.00
CA SER A 98 6.47 15.30 -9.95
C SER A 98 7.05 14.04 -10.61
N ARG A 99 7.14 12.92 -9.87
CA ARG A 99 7.54 11.60 -10.40
C ARG A 99 6.62 11.09 -11.52
N THR A 100 5.38 11.55 -11.56
CA THR A 100 4.40 11.20 -12.60
C THR A 100 4.70 11.97 -13.87
N SER A 101 4.99 13.27 -13.76
CA SER A 101 5.37 14.10 -14.90
C SER A 101 6.69 13.65 -15.54
N SER A 102 7.66 13.17 -14.77
CA SER A 102 8.94 12.69 -15.33
C SER A 102 8.80 11.38 -16.10
N THR A 103 7.88 10.50 -15.69
CA THR A 103 7.67 9.19 -16.33
C THR A 103 6.81 9.28 -17.58
N VAL A 104 5.91 10.27 -17.68
CA VAL A 104 5.11 10.52 -18.89
C VAL A 104 5.93 11.22 -19.99
N LYS A 105 6.93 12.04 -19.63
CA LYS A 105 7.78 12.77 -20.59
C LYS A 105 8.91 11.94 -21.22
N SER A 106 9.17 10.72 -20.74
CA SER A 106 10.25 9.87 -21.28
C SER A 106 9.81 8.94 -22.42
N LYS A 107 8.77 9.32 -23.18
CA LYS A 107 8.31 8.62 -24.38
C LYS A 107 8.17 9.60 -25.54
#